data_AF-A0A7G2IRU5-F1
#
_entry.id   AF-A0A7G2IRU5-F1
#
_cell.length_a   1.000
_cell.length_b   1.000
_cell.length_c   1.000
_cell.angle_alpha   90.00
_cell.angle_beta   90.00
_cell.angle_gamma   90.00
#
_symmetry.space_group_name_H-M   'P 1'
#
loop_
_entity.id
_entity.type
_entity.pdbx_description
1 polymer ?
#
loop_
_entity_poly.entity_id
_entity_poly.type
_entity_poly.pdbx_seq_one_letter_code
_entity_poly.pdbx_strand_id
1 'polypeptide(L)'
;MNNSVGPRYAFIGTFMWFSSYVIWMVSTAAKVWVPFSTFLFGADMTQHWRIAGLEPTQVVGLLAVGWMILVTCVASRGINKIARITAVGGIAVMCLNLVLLLVSVAILLLTGGHFAQDINFISSPNPGYQSGLAMLSFVVFAIFAYGGIEAVGGLVDKTEKPEKNFAKGIVFAAIVISVGYSLAIFLWGVSTNWQQVLSNSSVNLGNITYILMKSLGMTLGNALHLSPETAMVMGVWFARITGLSMFLAYTGAFFHPQLLTAESDYSGHAEGVVARADDQTECRRDADDGNVVTVPAGEPVYPVGFIWWRYGFSVL
;
A
#
# COMPACT_ATOMS: atom_id res chain seq x y z
N MET A 1 -24.58 2.28 5.71
CA MET A 1 -24.89 3.19 4.58
C MET A 1 -26.34 3.11 4.12
N ASN A 2 -26.87 1.94 3.72
CA ASN A 2 -28.26 1.81 3.24
C ASN A 2 -29.29 2.37 4.23
N ASN A 3 -29.16 2.03 5.51
CA ASN A 3 -30.08 2.47 6.58
C ASN A 3 -29.94 3.95 6.96
N SER A 4 -28.88 4.65 6.51
CA SER A 4 -28.56 6.02 6.96
C SER A 4 -28.76 7.07 5.87
N VAL A 5 -28.43 6.76 4.61
CA VAL A 5 -28.51 7.70 3.48
C VAL A 5 -29.46 7.24 2.37
N GLY A 6 -30.10 6.08 2.56
CA GLY A 6 -31.04 5.48 1.61
C GLY A 6 -30.38 4.67 0.48
N PRO A 7 -31.18 3.86 -0.25
CA PRO A 7 -30.65 2.86 -1.17
C PRO A 7 -29.89 3.42 -2.37
N ARG A 8 -30.34 4.56 -2.93
CA ARG A 8 -29.71 5.19 -4.11
C ARG A 8 -28.28 5.66 -3.81
N TYR A 9 -28.09 6.37 -2.71
CA TYR A 9 -26.76 6.87 -2.32
C TYR A 9 -25.84 5.75 -1.84
N ALA A 10 -26.39 4.73 -1.17
CA ALA A 10 -25.62 3.55 -0.82
C ALA A 10 -25.10 2.82 -2.07
N PHE A 11 -25.95 2.63 -3.09
CA PHE A 11 -25.54 2.02 -4.36
C PHE A 11 -24.44 2.84 -5.06
N ILE A 12 -24.63 4.15 -5.21
CA ILE A 12 -23.62 5.04 -5.84
C ILE A 12 -22.29 4.96 -5.09
N GLY A 13 -22.31 5.05 -3.76
CA GLY A 13 -21.10 4.97 -2.93
C GLY A 13 -20.37 3.64 -3.07
N THR A 14 -21.09 2.51 -2.98
CA THR A 14 -20.50 1.18 -3.15
C THR A 14 -19.95 0.99 -4.57
N PHE A 15 -20.64 1.47 -5.60
CA PHE A 15 -20.17 1.38 -6.98
C PHE A 15 -18.91 2.23 -7.23
N MET A 16 -18.85 3.45 -6.67
CA MET A 16 -17.66 4.29 -6.73
C MET A 16 -16.47 3.62 -6.01
N TRP A 17 -16.72 3.04 -4.84
CA TRP A 17 -15.70 2.30 -4.09
C TRP A 17 -15.16 1.10 -4.88
N PHE A 18 -16.06 0.30 -5.46
CA PHE A 18 -15.70 -0.84 -6.30
C PHE A 18 -14.89 -0.41 -7.52
N SER A 19 -15.33 0.63 -8.23
CA SER A 19 -14.63 1.16 -9.42
C SER A 19 -13.23 1.67 -9.08
N SER A 20 -13.09 2.41 -7.96
CA SER A 20 -11.80 2.85 -7.44
C SER A 20 -10.88 1.65 -7.14
N TYR A 21 -11.45 0.57 -6.60
CA TYR A 21 -10.70 -0.63 -6.28
C TYR A 21 -10.17 -1.36 -7.53
N VAL A 22 -10.96 -1.44 -8.60
CA VAL A 22 -10.54 -2.02 -9.89
C VAL A 22 -9.37 -1.22 -10.48
N ILE A 23 -9.47 0.11 -10.50
CA ILE A 23 -8.40 0.99 -11.00
C ILE A 23 -7.12 0.80 -10.17
N TRP A 24 -7.27 0.73 -8.85
CA TRP A 24 -6.15 0.50 -7.94
C TRP A 24 -5.50 -0.87 -8.17
N MET A 25 -6.28 -1.94 -8.38
CA MET A 25 -5.75 -3.28 -8.68
C MET A 25 -4.92 -3.28 -9.97
N VAL A 26 -5.42 -2.68 -11.04
CA VAL A 26 -4.70 -2.59 -12.33
C VAL A 26 -3.40 -1.79 -12.18
N SER A 27 -3.44 -0.64 -11.51
CA SER A 27 -2.24 0.17 -11.25
C SER A 27 -1.20 -0.58 -10.40
N THR A 28 -1.67 -1.31 -9.38
CA THR A 28 -0.79 -2.06 -8.47
C THR A 28 -0.20 -3.30 -9.15
N ALA A 29 -0.93 -3.95 -10.06
CA ALA A 29 -0.45 -5.13 -10.80
C ALA A 29 0.75 -4.80 -11.70
N ALA A 30 0.82 -3.58 -12.23
CA ALA A 30 2.01 -3.10 -12.93
C ALA A 30 3.15 -2.76 -11.95
N LYS A 31 2.83 -2.14 -10.82
CA LYS A 31 3.83 -1.70 -9.82
C LYS A 31 4.46 -2.85 -9.02
N VAL A 32 3.80 -4.00 -8.88
CA VAL A 32 4.29 -5.15 -8.08
C VAL A 32 5.65 -5.69 -8.54
N TRP A 33 5.99 -5.46 -9.81
CA TRP A 33 7.26 -5.89 -10.39
C TRP A 33 8.46 -5.04 -9.96
N VAL A 34 8.23 -3.79 -9.53
CA VAL A 34 9.29 -2.91 -9.04
C VAL A 34 9.90 -3.40 -7.72
N PRO A 35 9.12 -3.68 -6.64
CA PRO A 35 9.66 -4.29 -5.44
C PRO A 35 10.26 -5.67 -5.69
N PHE A 36 9.64 -6.46 -6.57
CA PHE A 36 10.15 -7.79 -6.93
C PHE A 36 11.54 -7.70 -7.58
N SER A 37 11.71 -6.80 -8.56
CA SER A 37 13.00 -6.53 -9.18
C SER A 37 14.02 -6.02 -8.17
N THR A 38 13.62 -5.08 -7.31
CA THR A 38 14.50 -4.51 -6.28
C THR A 38 14.98 -5.59 -5.31
N PHE A 39 14.10 -6.50 -4.91
CA PHE A 39 14.45 -7.62 -4.06
C PHE A 39 15.49 -8.55 -4.72
N LEU A 40 15.30 -8.89 -5.99
CA LEU A 40 16.19 -9.83 -6.71
C LEU A 40 17.53 -9.19 -7.11
N PHE A 41 17.51 -7.97 -7.63
CA PHE A 41 18.67 -7.33 -8.24
C PHE A 41 19.28 -6.22 -7.38
N GLY A 42 18.62 -5.82 -6.29
CA GLY A 42 19.07 -4.70 -5.44
C GLY A 42 18.78 -3.31 -6.03
N ALA A 43 18.08 -3.26 -7.15
CA ALA A 43 17.65 -2.06 -7.85
C ALA A 43 16.45 -2.36 -8.77
N ASP A 44 15.76 -1.30 -9.17
CA ASP A 44 14.68 -1.39 -10.14
C ASP A 44 15.24 -1.63 -11.55
N MET A 45 14.95 -2.80 -12.13
CA MET A 45 15.34 -3.22 -13.48
C MET A 45 14.16 -3.22 -14.44
N THR A 46 12.96 -2.79 -13.99
CA THR A 46 11.75 -2.84 -14.82
C THR A 46 11.87 -1.98 -16.07
N GLN A 47 12.67 -0.91 -16.02
CA GLN A 47 12.99 -0.04 -17.17
C GLN A 47 14.03 -0.64 -18.14
N HIS A 48 14.65 -1.76 -17.79
CA HIS A 48 15.69 -2.42 -18.59
C HIS A 48 15.23 -3.74 -19.21
N TRP A 49 14.12 -4.31 -18.76
CA TRP A 49 13.60 -5.56 -19.29
C TRP A 49 13.11 -5.39 -20.73
N ARG A 50 13.85 -5.96 -21.67
CA ARG A 50 13.48 -6.04 -23.08
C ARG A 50 13.39 -7.51 -23.45
N ILE A 51 12.19 -7.96 -23.78
CA ILE A 51 11.93 -9.36 -24.15
C ILE A 51 11.33 -9.37 -25.55
N ALA A 52 11.90 -10.17 -26.45
CA ALA A 52 11.37 -10.38 -27.80
C ALA A 52 11.08 -9.08 -28.60
N GLY A 53 11.91 -8.05 -28.43
CA GLY A 53 11.75 -6.75 -29.10
C GLY A 53 10.71 -5.81 -28.49
N LEU A 54 10.09 -6.18 -27.37
CA LEU A 54 9.13 -5.33 -26.65
C LEU A 54 9.85 -4.26 -25.81
N GLU A 55 9.24 -3.07 -25.76
CA GLU A 55 9.67 -1.98 -24.88
C GLU A 55 9.41 -2.33 -23.40
N PRO A 56 10.19 -1.80 -22.46
CA PRO A 56 10.07 -2.13 -21.04
C PRO A 56 8.66 -1.93 -20.46
N THR A 57 7.96 -0.88 -20.87
CA THR A 57 6.56 -0.61 -20.47
C THR A 57 5.60 -1.69 -20.96
N GLN A 58 5.82 -2.24 -22.16
CA GLN A 58 5.02 -3.32 -22.72
C GLN A 58 5.30 -4.65 -22.00
N VAL A 59 6.56 -4.92 -21.66
CA VAL A 59 6.95 -6.09 -20.86
C VAL A 59 6.29 -6.06 -19.49
N VAL A 60 6.36 -4.93 -18.77
CA VAL A 60 5.70 -4.76 -17.48
C VAL A 60 4.17 -4.88 -17.61
N GLY A 61 3.58 -4.36 -18.70
CA GLY A 61 2.16 -4.52 -18.98
C GLY A 61 1.74 -5.98 -19.15
N LEU A 62 2.52 -6.77 -19.90
CA LEU A 62 2.25 -8.20 -20.09
C LEU A 62 2.40 -8.98 -18.77
N LEU A 63 3.42 -8.65 -17.98
CA LEU A 63 3.62 -9.22 -16.66
C LEU A 63 2.47 -8.87 -15.70
N ALA A 64 1.92 -7.64 -15.78
CA ALA A 64 0.74 -7.23 -15.01
C ALA A 64 -0.50 -8.05 -15.38
N VAL A 65 -0.71 -8.35 -16.67
CA VAL A 65 -1.79 -9.24 -17.11
C VAL A 65 -1.60 -10.64 -16.54
N GLY A 66 -0.39 -11.19 -16.63
CA GLY A 66 -0.06 -12.49 -16.04
C GLY A 66 -0.28 -12.52 -14.52
N TRP A 67 0.07 -11.43 -13.82
CA TRP A 67 -0.16 -11.27 -12.39
C TRP A 67 -1.64 -11.30 -12.05
N MET A 68 -2.47 -10.56 -12.78
CA MET A 68 -3.92 -10.53 -12.56
C MET A 68 -4.54 -11.91 -12.77
N ILE A 69 -4.16 -12.64 -13.82
CA ILE A 69 -4.62 -14.02 -14.05
C ILE A 69 -4.22 -14.92 -12.88
N LEU A 70 -2.97 -14.83 -12.42
CA LEU A 70 -2.48 -15.61 -11.27
C LEU A 70 -3.29 -15.32 -10.01
N VAL A 71 -3.47 -14.03 -9.67
CA VAL A 71 -4.24 -13.60 -8.50
C VAL A 71 -5.68 -14.12 -8.59
N THR A 72 -6.33 -14.02 -9.75
CA THR A 72 -7.68 -14.55 -9.97
C THR A 72 -7.72 -16.06 -9.76
N CYS A 73 -6.79 -16.82 -10.35
CA CYS A 73 -6.74 -18.29 -10.17
C CYS A 73 -6.51 -18.71 -8.71
N VAL A 74 -5.65 -17.98 -8.00
CA VAL A 74 -5.35 -18.25 -6.59
C VAL A 74 -6.55 -17.90 -5.71
N ALA A 75 -7.23 -16.77 -5.98
CA ALA A 75 -8.45 -16.39 -5.28
C ALA A 75 -9.55 -17.46 -5.40
N SER A 76 -9.68 -18.10 -6.57
CA SER A 76 -10.64 -19.19 -6.80
C SER A 76 -10.35 -20.49 -6.02
N ARG A 77 -9.15 -20.67 -5.43
CA ARG A 77 -8.73 -21.92 -4.78
C ARG A 77 -8.66 -21.86 -3.24
N GLY A 78 -9.10 -20.75 -2.63
CA GLY A 78 -9.22 -20.57 -1.18
C GLY A 78 -8.12 -19.70 -0.53
N ILE A 79 -8.53 -18.85 0.41
CA ILE A 79 -7.77 -17.64 0.82
C ILE A 79 -6.95 -17.80 2.12
N ASN A 80 -7.16 -18.87 2.89
CA ASN A 80 -6.59 -18.99 4.25
C ASN A 80 -5.06 -18.96 4.32
N LYS A 81 -4.35 -19.54 3.35
CA LYS A 81 -2.87 -19.50 3.33
C LYS A 81 -2.33 -18.11 2.95
N ILE A 82 -3.10 -17.35 2.18
CA ILE A 82 -2.72 -16.05 1.66
C ILE A 82 -2.78 -15.00 2.75
N ALA A 83 -3.81 -15.04 3.59
CA ALA A 83 -3.96 -14.12 4.72
C ALA A 83 -2.73 -14.10 5.65
N ARG A 84 -2.07 -15.25 5.86
CA ARG A 84 -0.83 -15.34 6.65
C ARG A 84 0.34 -14.63 5.96
N ILE A 85 0.50 -14.79 4.64
CA ILE A 85 1.56 -14.12 3.86
C ILE A 85 1.33 -12.59 3.89
N THR A 86 0.08 -12.16 3.75
CA THR A 86 -0.33 -10.75 3.89
C THR A 86 0.05 -10.18 5.25
N ALA A 87 -0.24 -10.91 6.33
CA ALA A 87 0.04 -10.45 7.69
C ALA A 87 1.54 -10.25 7.92
N VAL A 88 2.38 -11.18 7.43
CA VAL A 88 3.84 -11.05 7.49
C VAL A 88 4.32 -9.82 6.71
N GLY A 89 3.80 -9.61 5.49
CA GLY A 89 4.12 -8.42 4.70
C GLY A 89 3.75 -7.12 5.41
N GLY A 90 2.54 -7.04 5.99
CA GLY A 90 2.09 -5.86 6.75
C GLY A 90 2.94 -5.58 7.99
N ILE A 91 3.33 -6.61 8.74
CA ILE A 91 4.23 -6.46 9.90
C ILE A 91 5.62 -6.00 9.44
N ALA A 92 6.17 -6.60 8.38
CA ALA A 92 7.47 -6.23 7.85
C ALA A 92 7.50 -4.75 7.43
N VAL A 93 6.45 -4.29 6.76
CA VAL A 93 6.25 -2.88 6.39
C VAL A 93 6.18 -1.95 7.61
N MET A 94 5.47 -2.35 8.67
CA MET A 94 5.44 -1.59 9.91
C MET A 94 6.84 -1.50 10.54
N CYS A 95 7.59 -2.59 10.55
CA CYS A 95 8.97 -2.62 11.02
C CYS A 95 9.90 -1.71 10.19
N LEU A 96 9.70 -1.59 8.88
CA LEU A 96 10.50 -0.67 8.05
C LEU A 96 10.36 0.79 8.49
N ASN A 97 9.17 1.21 8.94
CA ASN A 97 8.99 2.57 9.47
C ASN A 97 9.74 2.78 10.78
N LEU A 98 9.80 1.74 11.63
CA LEU A 98 10.61 1.79 12.85
C LEU A 98 12.10 1.83 12.51
N VAL A 99 12.55 1.06 11.51
CA VAL A 99 13.92 1.09 11.00
C VAL A 99 14.28 2.49 10.51
N LEU A 100 13.41 3.13 9.72
CA LEU A 100 13.61 4.52 9.28
C LEU A 100 13.84 5.45 10.48
N LEU A 101 12.97 5.40 11.49
CA LEU A 101 13.07 6.26 12.67
C LEU A 101 14.38 6.03 13.43
N LEU A 102 14.68 4.77 13.77
CA LEU A 102 15.86 4.42 14.57
C LEU A 102 17.17 4.70 13.83
N VAL A 103 17.24 4.36 12.54
CA VAL A 103 18.45 4.59 11.72
C VAL A 103 18.66 6.07 11.47
N SER A 104 17.61 6.84 11.19
CA SER A 104 17.77 8.30 11.02
C SER A 104 18.23 8.98 12.31
N VAL A 105 17.73 8.56 13.48
CA VAL A 105 18.23 9.06 14.78
C VAL A 105 19.70 8.66 14.99
N ALA A 106 20.07 7.42 14.67
CA ALA A 106 21.46 6.98 14.77
C ALA A 106 22.39 7.79 13.86
N ILE A 107 21.99 8.05 12.61
CA ILE A 107 22.76 8.89 11.67
C ILE A 107 22.92 10.30 12.23
N LEU A 108 21.86 10.90 12.79
CA LEU A 108 21.96 12.24 13.38
C LEU A 108 22.95 12.29 14.55
N LEU A 109 22.95 11.28 15.43
CA LEU A 109 23.88 11.19 16.54
C LEU A 109 25.34 11.03 16.06
N LEU A 110 25.56 10.19 15.05
CA LEU A 110 26.89 9.91 14.48
C LEU A 110 27.43 11.08 13.65
N THR A 111 26.56 11.82 12.97
CA THR A 111 26.92 12.94 12.08
C THR A 111 26.83 14.29 12.80
N GLY A 112 26.68 14.31 14.13
CA GLY A 112 26.62 15.56 14.91
C GLY A 112 25.42 16.45 14.60
N GLY A 113 24.34 15.90 14.05
CA GLY A 113 23.11 16.63 13.69
C GLY A 113 23.09 17.22 12.28
N HIS A 114 24.07 16.91 11.42
CA HIS A 114 24.06 17.36 10.03
C HIS A 114 23.06 16.55 9.17
N PHE A 115 22.25 17.26 8.40
CA PHE A 115 21.31 16.68 7.43
C PHE A 115 21.95 16.60 6.04
N ALA A 116 21.62 15.55 5.28
CA ALA A 116 22.04 15.46 3.87
C ALA A 116 21.30 16.47 2.97
N GLN A 117 20.07 16.82 3.33
CA GLN A 117 19.30 17.89 2.71
C GLN A 117 19.29 19.13 3.61
N ASP A 118 19.60 20.29 3.04
CA ASP A 118 19.48 21.56 3.77
C ASP A 118 18.03 21.81 4.21
N ILE A 119 17.86 22.15 5.48
CA ILE A 119 16.54 22.38 6.08
C ILE A 119 16.01 23.73 5.61
N ASN A 120 14.98 23.71 4.78
CA ASN A 120 14.20 24.89 4.39
C ASN A 120 12.71 24.61 4.62
N PHE A 121 12.09 25.40 5.48
CA PHE A 121 10.66 25.26 5.83
C PHE A 121 9.71 26.02 4.88
N ILE A 122 10.25 26.86 4.00
CA ILE A 122 9.48 27.78 3.16
C ILE A 122 9.50 27.32 1.70
N SER A 123 10.62 26.76 1.24
CA SER A 123 10.80 26.29 -0.14
C SER A 123 10.98 24.79 -0.19
N SER A 124 10.18 24.12 -1.01
CA SER A 124 10.37 22.68 -1.27
C SER A 124 11.71 22.44 -1.96
N PRO A 125 12.46 21.39 -1.63
CA PRO A 125 13.62 20.96 -2.40
C PRO A 125 13.28 20.55 -3.84
N ASN A 126 12.03 20.15 -4.09
CA ASN A 126 11.55 19.76 -5.42
C ASN A 126 11.19 21.00 -6.26
N PRO A 127 11.87 21.24 -7.40
CA PRO A 127 11.53 22.34 -8.31
C PRO A 127 10.09 22.28 -8.83
N GLY A 128 9.52 21.07 -8.91
CA GLY A 128 8.15 20.84 -9.35
C GLY A 128 7.09 21.39 -8.39
N TYR A 129 7.42 21.58 -7.10
CA TYR A 129 6.46 22.02 -6.06
C TYR A 129 6.61 23.49 -5.63
N GLN A 130 7.31 24.31 -6.42
CA GLN A 130 7.51 25.74 -6.11
C GLN A 130 6.27 26.61 -6.40
N SER A 131 5.33 26.14 -7.21
CA SER A 131 4.11 26.87 -7.54
C SER A 131 2.93 26.45 -6.66
N GLY A 132 2.00 27.38 -6.39
CA GLY A 132 0.79 27.09 -5.60
C GLY A 132 -0.08 25.97 -6.20
N LEU A 133 -0.16 25.86 -7.53
CA LEU A 133 -0.88 24.78 -8.21
C LEU A 133 -0.22 23.41 -8.03
N ALA A 134 1.12 23.37 -8.04
CA ALA A 134 1.83 22.12 -7.78
C ALA A 134 1.69 21.68 -6.32
N MET A 135 1.69 22.62 -5.37
CA MET A 135 1.43 22.34 -3.96
C MET A 135 0.03 21.74 -3.75
N LEU A 136 -0.98 22.20 -4.48
CA LEU A 136 -2.31 21.57 -4.49
C LEU A 136 -2.27 20.13 -5.02
N SER A 137 -1.43 19.84 -6.02
CA SER A 137 -1.26 18.47 -6.52
C SER A 137 -0.64 17.54 -5.47
N PHE A 138 0.27 18.04 -4.64
CA PHE A 138 0.79 17.30 -3.48
C PHE A 138 -0.31 17.01 -2.44
N VAL A 139 -1.21 17.97 -2.17
CA VAL A 139 -2.34 17.76 -1.25
C VAL A 139 -3.25 16.63 -1.74
N VAL A 140 -3.47 16.50 -3.04
CA VAL A 140 -4.24 15.37 -3.61
C VAL A 140 -3.57 14.04 -3.26
N PHE A 141 -2.25 13.92 -3.46
CA PHE A 141 -1.50 12.72 -3.07
C PHE A 141 -1.58 12.45 -1.56
N ALA A 142 -1.45 13.49 -0.73
CA ALA A 142 -1.59 13.37 0.71
C ALA A 142 -2.97 12.86 1.13
N ILE A 143 -4.05 13.32 0.50
CA ILE A 143 -5.42 12.82 0.76
C ILE A 143 -5.55 11.35 0.36
N PHE A 144 -5.02 10.97 -0.81
CA PHE A 144 -5.05 9.59 -1.27
C PHE A 144 -4.37 8.63 -0.28
N ALA A 145 -3.31 9.06 0.42
CA ALA A 145 -2.64 8.25 1.44
C ALA A 145 -3.55 7.78 2.59
N TYR A 146 -4.62 8.53 2.89
CA TYR A 146 -5.61 8.18 3.91
C TYR A 146 -6.79 7.37 3.36
N GLY A 147 -6.83 7.12 2.04
CA GLY A 147 -7.83 6.26 1.41
C GLY A 147 -7.72 4.81 1.89
N GLY A 148 -8.86 4.12 2.03
CA GLY A 148 -8.93 2.76 2.55
C GLY A 148 -9.35 2.68 4.02
N ILE A 149 -9.34 3.79 4.77
CA ILE A 149 -9.81 3.82 6.17
C ILE A 149 -11.30 3.46 6.28
N GLU A 150 -12.08 3.62 5.19
CA GLU A 150 -13.48 3.22 5.12
C GLU A 150 -13.68 1.72 5.37
N ALA A 151 -12.68 0.88 5.09
CA ALA A 151 -12.73 -0.54 5.36
C ALA A 151 -12.86 -0.84 6.87
N VAL A 152 -12.32 0.03 7.73
CA VAL A 152 -12.45 -0.07 9.20
C VAL A 152 -13.89 0.22 9.64
N GLY A 153 -14.70 0.87 8.81
CA GLY A 153 -16.14 1.06 9.03
C GLY A 153 -16.92 -0.24 9.20
N GLY A 154 -16.47 -1.35 8.59
CA GLY A 154 -17.08 -2.67 8.79
C GLY A 154 -16.89 -3.24 10.20
N LEU A 155 -15.98 -2.66 11.00
CA LEU A 155 -15.71 -3.09 12.38
C LEU A 155 -16.50 -2.29 13.42
N VAL A 156 -17.31 -1.32 12.98
CA VAL A 156 -18.15 -0.50 13.88
C VAL A 156 -19.06 -1.40 14.73
N ASP A 157 -19.70 -2.40 14.11
CA ASP A 157 -20.63 -3.31 14.80
C ASP A 157 -19.95 -4.24 15.81
N LYS A 158 -18.61 -4.42 15.69
CA LYS A 158 -17.79 -5.22 16.60
C LYS A 158 -17.10 -4.36 17.68
N THR A 159 -17.34 -3.05 17.72
CA THR A 159 -16.69 -2.11 18.65
C THR A 159 -17.56 -1.87 19.89
N GLU A 160 -16.99 -1.97 21.09
CA GLU A 160 -17.71 -1.61 22.31
C GLU A 160 -18.00 -0.10 22.34
N LYS A 161 -19.28 0.30 22.54
CA LYS A 161 -19.74 1.70 22.55
C LYS A 161 -19.29 2.46 21.28
N PRO A 162 -19.72 2.01 20.08
CA PRO A 162 -19.19 2.49 18.82
C PRO A 162 -19.37 4.00 18.64
N GLU A 163 -20.48 4.57 19.09
CA GLU A 163 -20.78 6.01 19.02
C GLU A 163 -19.67 6.91 19.60
N LYS A 164 -18.94 6.44 20.61
CA LYS A 164 -17.87 7.21 21.27
C LYS A 164 -16.49 6.66 20.93
N ASN A 165 -16.31 5.35 21.03
CA ASN A 165 -14.98 4.74 20.93
C ASN A 165 -14.48 4.66 19.49
N PHE A 166 -15.37 4.44 18.53
CA PHE A 166 -14.99 4.40 17.12
C PHE A 166 -14.51 5.77 16.64
N ALA A 167 -15.29 6.83 16.92
CA ALA A 167 -14.93 8.20 16.56
C ALA A 167 -13.63 8.65 17.23
N LYS A 168 -13.45 8.39 18.54
CA LYS A 168 -12.20 8.68 19.25
C LYS A 168 -11.02 7.91 18.66
N GLY A 169 -11.22 6.64 18.31
CA GLY A 169 -10.21 5.80 17.67
C GLY A 169 -9.74 6.37 16.34
N ILE A 170 -10.68 6.81 15.49
CA ILE A 170 -10.35 7.46 14.20
C ILE A 170 -9.57 8.76 14.42
N VAL A 171 -10.02 9.64 15.32
CA VAL A 171 -9.33 10.92 15.58
C VAL A 171 -7.92 10.68 16.12
N PHE A 172 -7.77 9.77 17.07
CA PHE A 172 -6.45 9.40 17.61
C PHE A 172 -5.54 8.84 16.52
N ALA A 173 -6.04 7.91 15.71
CA ALA A 173 -5.29 7.36 14.58
C ALA A 173 -4.88 8.47 13.60
N ALA A 174 -5.78 9.37 13.23
CA ALA A 174 -5.49 10.47 12.30
C ALA A 174 -4.37 11.38 12.81
N ILE A 175 -4.35 11.71 14.11
CA ILE A 175 -3.28 12.52 14.74
C ILE A 175 -1.95 11.77 14.68
N VAL A 176 -1.92 10.50 15.13
CA VAL A 176 -0.71 9.67 15.14
C VAL A 176 -0.15 9.50 13.73
N ILE A 177 -1.02 9.23 12.75
CA ILE A 177 -0.66 9.11 11.33
C ILE A 177 -0.05 10.42 10.82
N SER A 178 -0.74 11.56 11.03
CA SER A 178 -0.32 12.86 10.51
C SER A 178 1.05 13.29 11.05
N VAL A 179 1.27 13.10 12.35
CA VAL A 179 2.56 13.39 13.00
C VAL A 179 3.63 12.42 12.48
N GLY A 180 3.30 11.13 12.37
CA GLY A 180 4.22 10.10 11.87
C GLY A 180 4.70 10.37 10.45
N TYR A 181 3.79 10.71 9.53
CA TYR A 181 4.15 11.07 8.15
C TYR A 181 5.00 12.33 8.07
N SER A 182 4.63 13.38 8.81
CA SER A 182 5.38 14.62 8.83
C SER A 182 6.82 14.39 9.33
N LEU A 183 6.97 13.60 10.39
CA LEU A 183 8.27 13.22 10.92
C LEU A 183 9.05 12.34 9.93
N ALA A 184 8.42 11.35 9.30
CA ALA A 184 9.07 10.48 8.32
C ALA A 184 9.60 11.28 7.12
N ILE A 185 8.79 12.19 6.56
CA ILE A 185 9.20 13.08 5.47
C ILE A 185 10.40 13.93 5.87
N PHE A 186 10.37 14.50 7.09
CA PHE A 186 11.49 15.28 7.61
C PHE A 186 12.76 14.43 7.80
N LEU A 187 12.63 13.21 8.34
CA LEU A 187 13.74 12.29 8.59
C LEU A 187 14.35 11.73 7.29
N TRP A 188 13.62 11.72 6.17
CA TRP A 188 14.23 11.40 4.88
C TRP A 188 15.32 12.39 4.47
N GLY A 189 15.20 13.66 4.87
CA GLY A 189 16.22 14.69 4.66
C GLY A 189 17.53 14.44 5.41
N VAL A 190 17.55 13.57 6.43
CA VAL A 190 18.79 13.17 7.13
C VAL A 190 19.70 12.37 6.20
N SER A 191 19.11 11.51 5.37
CA SER A 191 19.86 10.51 4.60
C SER A 191 19.86 10.72 3.09
N THR A 192 19.02 11.63 2.59
CA THR A 192 18.80 11.82 1.15
C THR A 192 18.83 13.30 0.81
N ASN A 193 19.60 13.65 -0.22
CA ASN A 193 19.58 14.95 -0.86
C ASN A 193 18.78 14.90 -2.17
N TRP A 194 17.90 15.88 -2.40
CA TRP A 194 17.01 15.91 -3.56
C TRP A 194 17.80 15.95 -4.88
N GLN A 195 18.75 16.87 -5.00
CA GLN A 195 19.54 17.06 -6.22
C GLN A 195 20.44 15.85 -6.49
N GLN A 196 21.05 15.27 -5.47
CA GLN A 196 22.01 14.18 -5.67
C GLN A 196 21.33 12.81 -5.88
N VAL A 197 20.19 12.56 -5.23
CA VAL A 197 19.57 11.22 -5.21
C VAL A 197 18.26 11.19 -6.00
N LEU A 198 17.38 12.18 -5.82
CA LEU A 198 16.00 12.13 -6.34
C LEU A 198 15.85 12.78 -7.73
N SER A 199 16.79 13.64 -8.15
CA SER A 199 16.75 14.28 -9.47
C SER A 199 17.23 13.37 -10.62
N ASN A 200 17.73 12.18 -10.31
CA ASN A 200 18.19 11.22 -11.30
C ASN A 200 17.02 10.71 -12.16
N SER A 201 17.21 10.63 -13.48
CA SER A 201 16.19 10.16 -14.42
C SER A 201 15.74 8.71 -14.21
N SER A 202 16.50 7.92 -13.46
CA SER A 202 16.09 6.57 -13.06
C SER A 202 15.05 6.56 -11.93
N VAL A 203 14.85 7.68 -11.22
CA VAL A 203 13.91 7.79 -10.10
C VAL A 203 12.50 8.05 -10.64
N ASN A 204 11.53 7.27 -10.16
CA ASN A 204 10.12 7.45 -10.48
C ASN A 204 9.25 7.06 -9.28
N LEU A 205 7.95 7.35 -9.39
CA LEU A 205 6.97 7.10 -8.32
C LEU A 205 6.83 5.62 -7.93
N GLY A 206 7.26 4.70 -8.79
CA GLY A 206 7.26 3.28 -8.51
C GLY A 206 8.46 2.83 -7.68
N ASN A 207 9.62 3.48 -7.82
CA ASN A 207 10.88 3.00 -7.25
C ASN A 207 11.51 3.91 -6.18
N ILE A 208 10.97 5.11 -5.98
CA ILE A 208 11.51 6.10 -5.03
C ILE A 208 11.72 5.53 -3.63
N THR A 209 10.80 4.70 -3.13
CA THR A 209 10.91 4.06 -1.80
C THR A 209 12.20 3.27 -1.64
N TYR A 210 12.58 2.50 -2.65
CA TYR A 210 13.75 1.63 -2.58
C TYR A 210 15.04 2.43 -2.71
N ILE A 211 15.01 3.52 -3.49
CA ILE A 211 16.12 4.45 -3.64
C ILE A 211 16.37 5.18 -2.32
N LEU A 212 15.30 5.66 -1.67
CA LEU A 212 15.36 6.28 -0.35
C LEU A 212 15.92 5.31 0.71
N MET A 213 15.42 4.08 0.76
CA MET A 213 15.94 3.06 1.68
C MET A 213 17.39 2.68 1.39
N LYS A 214 17.79 2.65 0.11
CA LYS A 214 19.19 2.47 -0.29
C LYS A 214 20.06 3.62 0.23
N SER A 215 19.61 4.87 0.05
CA SER A 215 20.29 6.06 0.54
C SER A 215 20.44 6.03 2.06
N LEU A 216 19.39 5.65 2.79
CA LEU A 216 19.42 5.48 4.24
C LEU A 216 20.52 4.50 4.69
N GLY A 217 20.58 3.32 4.07
CA GLY A 217 21.60 2.32 4.39
C GLY A 217 23.01 2.77 4.01
N MET A 218 23.20 3.44 2.87
CA MET A 218 24.52 3.98 2.49
C MET A 218 24.98 5.08 3.45
N THR A 219 24.10 6.02 3.80
CA THR A 219 24.42 7.12 4.72
C THR A 219 24.73 6.61 6.12
N LEU A 220 24.01 5.59 6.61
CA LEU A 220 24.36 4.91 7.86
C LEU A 220 25.77 4.30 7.78
N GLY A 221 26.14 3.68 6.66
CA GLY A 221 27.46 3.06 6.49
C GLY A 221 28.58 4.08 6.50
N ASN A 222 28.35 5.21 5.85
CA ASN A 222 29.27 6.35 5.86
C ASN A 222 29.40 6.95 7.27
N ALA A 223 28.29 7.10 8.00
CA ALA A 223 28.27 7.60 9.38
C ALA A 223 28.99 6.66 10.37
N LEU A 224 29.04 5.37 10.07
CA LEU A 224 29.78 4.36 10.83
C LEU A 224 31.26 4.23 10.39
N HIS A 225 31.73 5.09 9.48
CA HIS A 225 33.08 5.04 8.90
C HIS A 225 33.43 3.71 8.23
N LEU A 226 32.43 3.02 7.67
CA LEU A 226 32.66 1.82 6.87
C LEU A 226 33.30 2.18 5.52
N SER A 227 33.94 1.20 4.87
CA SER A 227 34.44 1.39 3.51
C SER A 227 33.29 1.74 2.54
N PRO A 228 33.53 2.52 1.48
CA PRO A 228 32.52 2.87 0.48
C PRO A 228 31.81 1.64 -0.10
N GLU A 229 32.54 0.54 -0.31
CA GLU A 229 32.02 -0.72 -0.83
C GLU A 229 31.06 -1.36 0.18
N THR A 230 31.42 -1.36 1.47
CA THR A 230 30.54 -1.93 2.53
C THR A 230 29.29 -1.06 2.73
N ALA A 231 29.43 0.27 2.70
CA ALA A 231 28.29 1.18 2.79
C ALA A 231 27.30 0.97 1.62
N MET A 232 27.83 0.80 0.40
CA MET A 232 27.02 0.47 -0.78
C MET A 232 26.27 -0.86 -0.62
N VAL A 233 26.96 -1.91 -0.18
CA VAL A 233 26.34 -3.22 0.07
C VAL A 233 25.25 -3.12 1.13
N MET A 234 25.47 -2.35 2.19
CA MET A 234 24.46 -2.12 3.23
C MET A 234 23.22 -1.41 2.68
N GLY A 235 23.40 -0.37 1.86
CA GLY A 235 22.30 0.28 1.14
C GLY A 235 21.51 -0.69 0.25
N VAL A 236 22.21 -1.55 -0.50
CA VAL A 236 21.56 -2.57 -1.34
C VAL A 236 20.72 -3.54 -0.51
N TRP A 237 21.20 -3.97 0.66
CA TRP A 237 20.42 -4.84 1.55
C TRP A 237 19.18 -4.16 2.12
N PHE A 238 19.27 -2.87 2.48
CA PHE A 238 18.10 -2.08 2.89
C PHE A 238 17.05 -2.04 1.77
N ALA A 239 17.48 -1.80 0.53
CA ALA A 239 16.59 -1.80 -0.62
C ALA A 239 15.96 -3.19 -0.87
N ARG A 240 16.73 -4.28 -0.75
CA ARG A 240 16.23 -5.65 -0.95
C ARG A 240 15.19 -6.07 0.08
N ILE A 241 15.45 -5.80 1.37
CA ILE A 241 14.51 -6.12 2.46
C ILE A 241 13.22 -5.30 2.30
N THR A 242 13.36 -4.03 1.91
CA THR A 242 12.23 -3.16 1.58
C THR A 242 11.43 -3.71 0.39
N GLY A 243 12.12 -4.09 -0.69
CA GLY A 243 11.51 -4.72 -1.87
C GLY A 243 10.72 -5.97 -1.53
N LEU A 244 11.27 -6.88 -0.73
CA LEU A 244 10.58 -8.09 -0.29
C LEU A 244 9.33 -7.75 0.53
N SER A 245 9.45 -6.82 1.48
CA SER A 245 8.34 -6.43 2.37
C SER A 245 7.20 -5.77 1.59
N MET A 246 7.54 -4.84 0.68
CA MET A 246 6.61 -4.22 -0.28
C MET A 246 5.93 -5.26 -1.16
N PHE A 247 6.69 -6.20 -1.72
CA PHE A 247 6.15 -7.25 -2.58
C PHE A 247 5.12 -8.10 -1.82
N LEU A 248 5.49 -8.59 -0.64
CA LEU A 248 4.61 -9.40 0.22
C LEU A 248 3.33 -8.63 0.61
N ALA A 249 3.48 -7.35 0.96
CA ALA A 249 2.35 -6.49 1.28
C ALA A 249 1.43 -6.29 0.06
N TYR A 250 1.98 -5.99 -1.12
CA TYR A 250 1.18 -5.86 -2.34
C TYR A 250 0.47 -7.15 -2.71
N THR A 251 1.13 -8.32 -2.66
CA THR A 251 0.44 -9.61 -2.86
C THR A 251 -0.77 -9.73 -1.97
N GLY A 252 -0.61 -9.47 -0.68
CA GLY A 252 -1.71 -9.60 0.25
C GLY A 252 -2.88 -8.65 0.00
N ALA A 253 -2.62 -7.54 -0.70
CA ALA A 253 -3.57 -6.43 -0.83
C ALA A 253 -4.61 -6.71 -1.89
N PHE A 254 -4.25 -7.57 -2.84
CA PHE A 254 -5.18 -8.12 -3.83
C PHE A 254 -6.20 -9.09 -3.22
N PHE A 255 -5.87 -9.75 -2.10
CA PHE A 255 -6.71 -10.79 -1.52
C PHE A 255 -7.52 -10.32 -0.30
N HIS A 256 -7.16 -9.19 0.32
CA HIS A 256 -7.84 -8.70 1.52
C HIS A 256 -9.29 -8.22 1.26
N PRO A 257 -9.57 -7.42 0.20
CA PRO A 257 -10.94 -6.94 -0.06
C PRO A 257 -11.88 -8.03 -0.55
N GLN A 258 -11.37 -9.11 -1.13
CA GLN A 258 -12.17 -10.30 -1.45
C GLN A 258 -12.73 -10.97 -0.18
N LEU A 259 -11.97 -10.92 0.91
CA LEU A 259 -12.42 -11.40 2.22
C LEU A 259 -13.57 -10.55 2.77
N LEU A 260 -13.47 -9.22 2.62
CA LEU A 260 -14.48 -8.27 3.09
C LEU A 260 -15.75 -8.32 2.24
N THR A 261 -15.64 -8.48 0.91
CA THR A 261 -16.83 -8.67 0.05
C THR A 261 -17.52 -9.99 0.34
N ALA A 262 -16.78 -11.07 0.57
CA ALA A 262 -17.35 -12.34 0.98
C ALA A 262 -18.07 -12.23 2.34
N GLU A 263 -17.45 -11.61 3.35
CA GLU A 263 -18.09 -11.41 4.67
C GLU A 263 -19.33 -10.48 4.56
N SER A 264 -19.34 -9.52 3.63
CA SER A 264 -20.50 -8.66 3.36
C SER A 264 -21.65 -9.38 2.63
N ASP A 265 -21.34 -10.32 1.72
CA ASP A 265 -22.35 -11.16 1.05
C ASP A 265 -22.98 -12.16 2.02
N TYR A 266 -22.21 -12.68 2.99
CA TYR A 266 -22.75 -13.57 4.02
C TYR A 266 -23.54 -12.83 5.12
N SER A 267 -23.38 -11.51 5.26
CA SER A 267 -24.01 -10.70 6.31
C SER A 267 -25.23 -9.90 5.86
N GLY A 268 -25.56 -9.85 4.57
CA GLY A 268 -26.65 -8.99 4.12
C GLY A 268 -27.18 -9.35 2.75
N HIS A 269 -28.47 -9.65 2.70
CA HIS A 269 -29.30 -9.72 1.50
C HIS A 269 -28.96 -8.62 0.48
N ALA A 270 -28.06 -8.92 -0.45
CA ALA A 270 -27.78 -8.14 -1.64
C ALA A 270 -28.10 -8.91 -2.94
N GLU A 271 -28.80 -10.05 -2.85
CA GLU A 271 -29.33 -10.75 -4.03
C GLU A 271 -30.44 -9.96 -4.78
N GLY A 272 -30.97 -8.90 -4.19
CA GLY A 272 -32.18 -8.25 -4.70
C GLY A 272 -32.03 -7.28 -5.88
N VAL A 273 -30.82 -6.87 -6.28
CA VAL A 273 -30.66 -5.73 -7.23
C VAL A 273 -29.86 -6.06 -8.49
N VAL A 274 -28.95 -7.04 -8.47
CA VAL A 274 -28.18 -7.42 -9.67
C VAL A 274 -28.82 -8.59 -10.43
N ALA A 275 -29.54 -9.49 -9.75
CA ALA A 275 -30.16 -10.66 -10.38
C ALA A 275 -31.45 -10.36 -11.19
N ARG A 276 -31.99 -9.12 -11.12
CA ARG A 276 -33.29 -8.81 -11.75
C ARG A 276 -33.23 -8.42 -13.23
N ALA A 277 -32.05 -8.46 -13.84
CA ALA A 277 -31.86 -8.13 -15.25
C ALA A 277 -31.73 -9.37 -16.18
N ASP A 278 -31.50 -10.57 -15.64
CA ASP A 278 -31.25 -11.78 -16.46
C ASP A 278 -32.17 -12.97 -16.18
N ASP A 279 -33.03 -12.93 -15.15
CA ASP A 279 -33.79 -14.11 -14.73
C ASP A 279 -35.32 -13.93 -14.78
N GLN A 280 -35.85 -13.64 -15.97
CA GLN A 280 -37.28 -13.85 -16.27
C GLN A 280 -37.55 -15.12 -17.07
N THR A 281 -36.59 -16.06 -17.17
CA THR A 281 -36.77 -17.29 -17.96
C THR A 281 -36.70 -18.61 -17.19
N GLU A 282 -36.25 -18.66 -15.93
CA GLU A 282 -36.25 -19.92 -15.15
C GLU A 282 -37.11 -19.86 -13.90
N CYS A 283 -38.41 -19.61 -14.10
CA CYS A 283 -39.40 -20.00 -13.11
C CYS A 283 -39.62 -21.53 -13.17
N ARG A 284 -39.38 -22.20 -12.02
CA ARG A 284 -39.79 -23.58 -11.62
C ARG A 284 -38.78 -24.72 -11.84
N ARG A 285 -38.01 -24.98 -10.77
CA ARG A 285 -37.38 -26.24 -10.29
C ARG A 285 -36.08 -25.80 -9.61
N ASP A 286 -35.82 -25.94 -8.32
CA ASP A 286 -36.17 -26.97 -7.37
C ASP A 286 -36.17 -26.38 -5.95
N ALA A 287 -37.19 -26.76 -5.18
CA ALA A 287 -37.23 -26.58 -3.74
C ALA A 287 -37.02 -27.97 -3.13
N ASP A 288 -35.80 -28.26 -2.67
CA ASP A 288 -35.48 -29.23 -1.60
C ASP A 288 -33.96 -29.43 -1.58
N ASP A 289 -33.29 -28.97 -0.53
CA ASP A 289 -32.55 -29.85 0.40
C ASP A 289 -31.71 -29.01 1.36
N GLY A 290 -32.00 -29.18 2.64
CA GLY A 290 -31.25 -28.58 3.73
C GLY A 290 -29.97 -29.34 4.04
N ASN A 291 -28.85 -28.64 4.14
CA ASN A 291 -27.78 -28.98 5.07
C ASN A 291 -26.79 -27.80 5.20
N VAL A 292 -26.90 -27.05 6.29
CA VAL A 292 -25.94 -26.01 6.67
C VAL A 292 -24.85 -26.66 7.52
N VAL A 293 -23.69 -26.91 6.91
CA VAL A 293 -22.47 -27.30 7.64
C VAL A 293 -21.85 -26.03 8.23
N THR A 294 -21.86 -25.93 9.55
CA THR A 294 -21.19 -24.86 10.30
C THR A 294 -19.69 -25.11 10.35
N VAL A 295 -18.89 -24.22 9.74
CA VAL A 295 -17.43 -24.18 9.88
C VAL A 295 -17.08 -23.14 10.95
N PRO A 296 -16.27 -23.48 11.98
CA PRO A 296 -15.95 -22.54 13.06
C PRO A 296 -15.09 -21.38 12.54
N ALA A 297 -15.52 -20.16 12.85
CA ALA A 297 -14.80 -18.92 12.55
C ALA A 297 -13.51 -18.85 13.40
N GLY A 298 -12.36 -19.02 12.77
CA GLY A 298 -11.08 -18.67 13.37
C GLY A 298 -10.95 -17.16 13.51
N GLU A 299 -10.42 -16.70 14.64
CA GLU A 299 -10.20 -15.27 14.91
C GLU A 299 -9.30 -14.62 13.85
N PRO A 300 -9.76 -13.55 13.18
CA PRO A 300 -8.92 -12.85 12.23
C PRO A 300 -8.04 -11.82 12.96
N VAL A 301 -6.74 -12.11 13.00
CA VAL A 301 -5.70 -11.14 13.37
C VAL A 301 -5.52 -10.18 12.19
N TYR A 302 -6.11 -8.99 12.27
CA TYR A 302 -5.97 -7.93 11.26
C TYR A 302 -4.86 -6.94 11.65
N PRO A 303 -3.69 -6.92 10.98
CA PRO A 303 -2.69 -5.88 11.23
C PRO A 303 -3.12 -4.57 10.56
N VAL A 304 -3.46 -3.58 11.39
CA VAL A 304 -3.84 -2.20 11.02
C VAL A 304 -2.81 -1.50 10.11
N GLY A 305 -1.54 -1.94 10.13
CA GLY A 305 -0.47 -1.43 9.27
C GLY A 305 -0.62 -1.74 7.77
N PHE A 306 -1.59 -2.56 7.39
CA PHE A 306 -1.78 -2.99 6.00
C PHE A 306 -2.54 -1.98 5.13
N ILE A 307 -3.58 -1.36 5.70
CA ILE A 307 -4.38 -0.31 5.03
C ILE A 307 -3.52 0.94 4.78
N TRP A 308 -2.59 1.21 5.71
CA TRP A 308 -1.62 2.30 5.71
C TRP A 308 -0.73 2.41 4.46
N TRP A 309 -0.53 1.32 3.71
CA TRP A 309 0.43 1.27 2.60
C TRP A 309 -0.17 1.21 1.22
N ARG A 310 -1.51 1.15 1.13
CA ARG A 310 -2.24 1.05 -0.13
C ARG A 310 -2.06 2.29 -1.03
N TYR A 311 -1.75 3.45 -0.44
CA TYR A 311 -1.64 4.73 -1.15
C TYR A 311 -0.47 5.64 -0.70
N GLY A 312 0.14 5.39 0.47
CA GLY A 312 1.08 6.32 1.13
C GLY A 312 2.41 6.61 0.40
N PHE A 313 2.85 5.76 -0.53
CA PHE A 313 4.13 5.94 -1.22
C PHE A 313 4.04 6.59 -2.61
N SER A 314 2.83 6.85 -3.12
CA SER A 314 2.66 7.71 -4.30
C SER A 314 2.77 9.21 -3.97
N VAL A 315 3.20 9.56 -2.75
CA VAL A 315 3.27 10.92 -2.21
C VAL A 315 4.71 11.45 -2.08
N LEU A 316 5.71 10.59 -2.28
CA LEU A 316 7.13 10.98 -2.32
C LEU A 316 7.58 11.21 -3.76
#